data_AF-A0A0S7Z7V9-F1
#
_entry.id   AF-A0A0S7Z7V9-F1
#
_cell.length_a   1.000
_cell.length_b   1.000
_cell.length_c   1.000
_cell.angle_alpha   90.00
_cell.angle_beta   90.00
_cell.angle_gamma   90.00
#
_symmetry.space_group_name_H-M   'P 1'
#
loop_
_entity.id
_entity.type
_entity.pdbx_description
1 polymer ?
#
loop_
_entity_poly.entity_id
_entity_poly.type
_entity_poly.pdbx_seq_one_letter_code
_entity_poly.pdbx_strand_id
1 'polypeptide(L)'
;MQGQEPDSGDPVVEALEAQNEMLRHRLDQVQRMVDDLMFFNRLGDIAEIDVVRLTGPALRHQPNPTAQGAGNPFRFTSYVFVPRFIDRDQEHPLIVFPHGGVHSNFSTGAVNVLRELLEQGYTVVAPEYRGSTGYGGGTYRAIDYGGLEIEDTYAARNFMLENYDFLDDDRVGIIGWSHGGLHALMNIFEHGEDYQVAYAGVPVSDLIARMGYKTQGYRDMYSADYHIGKTAYEDVEEYRRRSPSWNTDKYDGTPLLIHTNTNDEDVNVFEVERLIQALEAGDQRGYEYRIYQDAPGGHSFNRLDTRLARESRLEIWRFLAPHLRPARPAG
;
A
#
# COMPACT_ATOMS: atom_id res chain seq x y z
N MET A 1 5.41 16.06 -51.62
CA MET A 1 4.68 16.21 -50.34
C MET A 1 5.71 16.24 -49.25
N GLN A 2 5.99 17.44 -48.72
CA GLN A 2 6.87 17.62 -47.57
C GLN A 2 6.16 17.04 -46.35
N GLY A 3 6.84 16.16 -45.62
CA GLY A 3 6.36 15.66 -44.33
C GLY A 3 6.29 16.81 -43.35
N GLN A 4 5.15 16.94 -42.68
CA GLN A 4 5.07 17.72 -41.45
C GLN A 4 5.97 17.03 -40.43
N GLU A 5 7.01 17.75 -39.99
CA GLU A 5 7.69 17.43 -38.74
C GLU A 5 6.65 17.45 -37.60
N PRO A 6 6.75 16.55 -36.62
CA PRO A 6 5.87 16.59 -35.46
C PRO A 6 6.10 17.93 -34.74
N ASP A 7 5.00 18.63 -34.46
CA ASP A 7 4.94 19.88 -33.72
C ASP A 7 5.65 19.69 -32.37
N SER A 8 6.92 20.09 -32.27
CA SER A 8 7.62 20.20 -31.00
C SER A 8 6.90 21.29 -30.22
N GLY A 9 6.29 20.93 -29.09
CA GLY A 9 5.42 21.82 -28.33
C GLY A 9 6.05 23.18 -28.06
N ASP A 10 5.21 24.20 -27.88
CA ASP A 10 5.67 25.55 -27.55
C ASP A 10 6.64 25.47 -26.34
N PRO A 11 7.92 25.88 -26.47
CA PRO A 11 8.90 25.77 -25.40
C PRO A 11 8.48 26.46 -24.10
N VAL A 12 7.60 27.47 -24.20
CA VAL A 12 7.01 28.13 -23.04
C VAL A 12 6.04 27.19 -22.32
N VAL A 13 5.24 26.43 -23.06
CA VAL A 13 4.31 25.43 -22.52
C VAL A 13 5.10 24.32 -21.80
N GLU A 14 6.13 23.76 -22.42
CA GLU A 14 6.96 22.72 -21.80
C GLU A 14 7.63 23.22 -20.50
N ALA A 15 8.16 24.45 -20.52
CA ALA A 15 8.76 25.06 -19.34
C ALA A 15 7.72 25.28 -18.21
N LEU A 16 6.51 25.71 -18.56
CA LEU A 16 5.42 25.88 -17.59
C LEU A 16 4.95 24.53 -17.03
N GLU A 17 4.87 23.48 -17.84
CA GLU A 17 4.52 22.14 -17.39
C GLU A 17 5.55 21.59 -16.41
N ALA A 18 6.84 21.70 -16.73
CA ALA A 18 7.93 21.30 -15.84
C ALA A 18 7.92 22.11 -14.53
N GLN A 19 7.65 23.41 -14.59
CA GLN A 19 7.52 24.25 -13.40
C GLN A 19 6.32 23.84 -12.54
N ASN A 20 5.18 23.55 -13.16
CA ASN A 20 3.98 23.09 -12.46
C ASN A 20 4.20 21.73 -11.79
N GLU A 21 4.87 20.79 -12.46
CA GLU A 21 5.24 19.50 -11.87
C GLU A 21 6.14 19.68 -10.64
N MET A 22 7.18 20.52 -10.76
CA MET A 22 8.05 20.84 -9.63
C MET A 22 7.26 21.46 -8.45
N LEU A 23 6.32 22.37 -8.73
CA LEU A 23 5.48 22.99 -7.70
C LEU A 23 4.56 21.98 -7.01
N ARG A 24 3.97 21.04 -7.76
CA ARG A 24 3.16 19.95 -7.20
C ARG A 24 3.96 19.13 -6.18
N HIS A 25 5.16 18.68 -6.55
CA HIS A 25 6.00 17.92 -5.63
C HIS A 25 6.43 18.71 -4.38
N ARG A 26 6.64 20.03 -4.50
CA ARG A 26 6.91 20.89 -3.34
C ARG A 26 5.69 21.02 -2.44
N LEU A 27 4.49 21.12 -3.00
CA LEU A 27 3.25 21.12 -2.24
C LEU A 27 3.04 19.79 -1.52
N ASP A 28 3.30 18.66 -2.18
CA ASP A 28 3.23 17.34 -1.56
C ASP A 28 4.20 17.23 -0.37
N GLN A 29 5.42 17.79 -0.50
CA GLN A 29 6.41 17.82 0.59
C GLN A 29 5.90 18.62 1.80
N VAL A 30 5.26 19.77 1.56
CA VAL A 30 4.64 20.57 2.63
C VAL A 30 3.48 19.83 3.27
N GLN A 31 2.60 19.21 2.48
CA GLN A 31 1.49 18.40 3.00
C GLN A 31 2.01 17.27 3.90
N ARG A 32 3.02 16.52 3.43
CA ARG A 32 3.67 15.46 4.22
C ARG A 32 4.28 15.99 5.52
N MET A 33 4.93 17.16 5.50
CA MET A 33 5.46 17.78 6.74
C MET A 33 4.35 18.16 7.72
N VAL A 34 3.15 18.53 7.23
CA VAL A 34 1.98 18.76 8.09
C VAL A 34 1.48 17.43 8.65
N ASP A 35 1.40 16.38 7.84
CA ASP A 35 1.04 15.03 8.30
C ASP A 35 2.02 14.52 9.38
N ASP A 36 3.34 14.70 9.21
CA ASP A 36 4.37 14.38 10.21
C ASP A 36 4.01 15.01 11.58
N LEU A 37 3.82 16.33 11.61
CA LEU A 37 3.48 17.07 12.82
C LEU A 37 2.15 16.61 13.43
N MET A 38 1.17 16.30 12.60
CA MET A 38 -0.14 15.86 13.04
C MET A 38 -0.13 14.45 13.62
N PHE A 39 0.72 13.54 13.12
CA PHE A 39 0.95 12.25 13.78
C PHE A 39 1.52 12.45 15.18
N PHE A 40 2.58 13.26 15.35
CA PHE A 40 3.12 13.60 16.66
C PHE A 40 2.08 14.21 17.60
N ASN A 41 1.22 15.10 17.09
CA ASN A 41 0.19 15.74 17.90
C ASN A 41 -0.97 14.81 18.27
N ARG A 42 -1.42 13.93 17.37
CA ARG A 42 -2.65 13.12 17.56
C ARG A 42 -2.40 11.74 18.15
N LEU A 43 -1.17 11.24 18.09
CA LEU A 43 -0.80 9.90 18.56
C LEU A 43 0.37 9.92 19.55
N GLY A 44 1.06 11.05 19.71
CA GLY A 44 2.24 11.14 20.60
C GLY A 44 1.94 10.91 22.09
N ASP A 45 0.67 11.01 22.49
CA ASP A 45 0.17 10.67 23.82
C ASP A 45 0.19 9.15 24.09
N ILE A 46 -0.01 8.32 23.05
CA ILE A 46 -0.11 6.87 23.18
C ILE A 46 1.04 6.10 22.52
N ALA A 47 1.80 6.73 21.63
CA ALA A 47 2.89 6.08 20.89
C ALA A 47 4.17 6.92 20.86
N GLU A 48 5.30 6.22 20.84
CA GLU A 48 6.55 6.72 20.29
C GLU A 48 6.47 6.63 18.77
N ILE A 49 6.83 7.73 18.11
CA ILE A 49 6.69 7.88 16.67
C ILE A 49 8.07 8.20 16.12
N ASP A 50 8.49 7.45 15.12
CA ASP A 50 9.75 7.68 14.42
C ASP A 50 9.53 7.69 12.90
N VAL A 51 10.47 8.33 12.20
CA VAL A 51 10.49 8.42 10.74
C VAL A 51 11.85 7.91 10.29
N VAL A 52 11.91 6.62 10.00
CA VAL A 52 13.15 5.92 9.68
C VAL A 52 13.42 5.94 8.18
N ARG A 53 14.70 5.87 7.81
CA ARG A 53 15.14 5.78 6.42
C ARG A 53 15.87 4.46 6.21
N LEU A 54 15.44 3.74 5.19
CA LEU A 54 15.89 2.39 4.89
C LEU A 54 16.04 2.21 3.38
N THR A 55 16.46 1.02 2.98
CA THR A 55 16.68 0.69 1.58
C THR A 55 15.90 -0.54 1.17
N GLY A 56 15.29 -0.47 -0.02
CA GLY A 56 14.72 -1.61 -0.72
C GLY A 56 15.58 -1.99 -1.92
N PRO A 57 15.07 -2.86 -2.81
CA PRO A 57 15.76 -3.23 -4.05
C PRO A 57 16.13 -2.01 -4.90
N ALA A 58 17.11 -2.15 -5.79
CA ALA A 58 17.44 -1.09 -6.75
C ALA A 58 16.24 -0.72 -7.64
N LEU A 59 16.30 0.43 -8.31
CA LEU A 59 15.25 0.85 -9.25
C LEU A 59 15.13 -0.13 -10.42
N ARG A 60 13.88 -0.45 -10.81
CA ARG A 60 13.58 -1.25 -12.01
C ARG A 60 14.08 -0.54 -13.27
N HIS A 61 13.73 0.73 -13.41
CA HIS A 61 14.16 1.56 -14.53
C HIS A 61 15.36 2.43 -14.13
N GLN A 62 16.51 2.18 -14.75
CA GLN A 62 17.72 2.97 -14.57
C GLN A 62 18.08 3.65 -15.89
N PRO A 63 17.74 4.95 -16.06
CA PRO A 63 17.93 5.66 -17.32
C PRO A 63 19.37 5.63 -17.85
N ASN A 64 20.35 5.56 -16.95
CA ASN A 64 21.76 5.33 -17.30
C ASN A 64 22.33 4.21 -16.42
N PRO A 65 22.37 2.95 -16.89
CA PRO A 65 22.86 1.82 -16.12
C PRO A 65 24.38 1.81 -15.91
N THR A 66 25.11 2.73 -16.57
CA THR A 66 26.55 2.92 -16.39
C THR A 66 26.89 4.15 -15.53
N ALA A 67 25.87 4.89 -15.08
CA ALA A 67 26.08 6.05 -14.24
C ALA A 67 26.67 5.64 -12.88
N GLN A 68 27.41 6.57 -12.26
CA GLN A 68 27.84 6.42 -10.88
C GLN A 68 26.60 6.22 -9.97
N GLY A 69 26.58 5.10 -9.24
CA GLY A 69 25.47 4.74 -8.35
C GLY A 69 24.33 3.95 -9.02
N ALA A 70 24.45 3.59 -10.30
CA ALA A 70 23.58 2.59 -10.91
C ALA A 70 23.63 1.28 -10.11
N GLY A 71 22.47 0.66 -9.89
CA GLY A 71 22.31 -0.53 -9.06
C GLY A 71 22.32 -0.29 -7.54
N ASN A 72 22.48 0.96 -7.07
CA ASN A 72 22.35 1.24 -5.64
C ASN A 72 20.93 0.90 -5.14
N PRO A 73 20.79 0.38 -3.91
CA PRO A 73 19.50 0.18 -3.27
C PRO A 73 18.66 1.46 -3.26
N PHE A 74 17.35 1.34 -3.51
CA PHE A 74 16.44 2.47 -3.48
C PHE A 74 16.22 2.90 -2.04
N ARG A 75 16.41 4.20 -1.74
CA ARG A 75 16.20 4.74 -0.40
C ARG A 75 14.76 5.23 -0.27
N PHE A 76 14.09 4.80 0.77
CA PHE A 76 12.74 5.24 1.08
C PHE A 76 12.58 5.48 2.59
N THR A 77 11.40 5.94 2.99
CA THR A 77 11.09 6.30 4.38
C THR A 77 9.98 5.40 4.91
N SER A 78 9.96 5.12 6.21
CA SER A 78 8.81 4.49 6.86
C SER A 78 8.48 5.23 8.14
N TYR A 79 7.19 5.35 8.44
CA TYR A 79 6.74 5.72 9.78
C TYR A 79 6.75 4.49 10.68
N VAL A 80 7.20 4.67 11.91
CA VAL A 80 7.18 3.65 12.97
C VAL A 80 6.38 4.17 14.13
N PHE A 81 5.43 3.38 14.61
CA PHE A 81 4.59 3.69 15.75
C PHE A 81 4.70 2.56 16.79
N VAL A 82 5.29 2.86 17.93
CA VAL A 82 5.45 1.91 19.04
C VAL A 82 4.57 2.36 20.20
N PRO A 83 3.62 1.54 20.70
CA PRO A 83 2.82 1.92 21.86
C PRO A 83 3.68 2.26 23.08
N ARG A 84 3.34 3.31 23.83
CA ARG A 84 4.12 3.72 25.02
C ARG A 84 3.97 2.79 26.21
N PHE A 85 2.87 2.04 26.26
CA PHE A 85 2.53 1.22 27.43
C PHE A 85 3.09 -0.21 27.35
N ILE A 86 3.65 -0.63 26.20
CA ILE A 86 4.17 -1.98 26.05
C ILE A 86 5.48 -2.15 26.81
N ASP A 87 5.66 -3.34 27.38
CA ASP A 87 6.87 -3.75 28.10
C ASP A 87 7.87 -4.34 27.09
N ARG A 88 8.94 -3.60 26.76
CA ARG A 88 9.94 -4.02 25.75
C ARG A 88 10.83 -5.18 26.21
N ASP A 89 10.70 -5.64 27.46
CA ASP A 89 11.32 -6.89 27.90
C ASP A 89 10.47 -8.12 27.50
N GLN A 90 9.30 -7.91 26.90
CA GLN A 90 8.45 -8.93 26.29
C GLN A 90 8.40 -8.78 24.78
N GLU A 91 8.03 -9.86 24.11
CA GLU A 91 7.83 -9.88 22.67
C GLU A 91 6.46 -9.28 22.29
N HIS A 92 6.39 -8.51 21.20
CA HIS A 92 5.18 -7.82 20.72
C HIS A 92 4.91 -8.04 19.24
N PRO A 93 3.64 -8.00 18.80
CA PRO A 93 3.31 -8.14 17.40
C PRO A 93 3.63 -6.89 16.57
N LEU A 94 3.91 -7.14 15.30
CA LEU A 94 4.12 -6.12 14.27
C LEU A 94 2.96 -6.13 13.27
N ILE A 95 2.46 -4.94 12.93
CA ILE A 95 1.57 -4.72 11.79
C ILE A 95 2.33 -3.91 10.74
N VAL A 96 2.43 -4.45 9.53
CA VAL A 96 2.85 -3.72 8.34
C VAL A 96 1.61 -3.06 7.74
N PHE A 97 1.65 -1.75 7.55
CA PHE A 97 0.48 -0.96 7.12
C PHE A 97 0.82 -0.07 5.90
N PRO A 98 0.95 -0.64 4.70
CA PRO A 98 1.13 0.11 3.46
C PRO A 98 -0.08 1.02 3.16
N HIS A 99 0.18 2.23 2.67
CA HIS A 99 -0.89 3.16 2.31
C HIS A 99 -1.58 2.81 0.99
N GLY A 100 -2.79 3.35 0.81
CA GLY A 100 -3.53 3.31 -0.45
C GLY A 100 -3.09 4.38 -1.45
N GLY A 101 -3.59 4.28 -2.69
CA GLY A 101 -3.30 5.20 -3.80
C GLY A 101 -1.98 4.91 -4.52
N VAL A 102 -1.96 5.01 -5.85
CA VAL A 102 -0.76 4.81 -6.70
C VAL A 102 0.30 5.89 -6.51
N HIS A 103 -0.16 7.13 -6.37
CA HIS A 103 0.67 8.31 -6.16
C HIS A 103 0.07 9.11 -4.99
N SER A 104 0.22 8.54 -3.81
CA SER A 104 -0.25 9.07 -2.54
C SER A 104 0.83 8.87 -1.48
N ASN A 105 0.53 9.22 -0.23
CA ASN A 105 1.36 8.95 0.93
C ASN A 105 0.51 8.38 2.07
N PHE A 106 1.18 7.93 3.13
CA PHE A 106 0.58 7.59 4.40
C PHE A 106 0.26 8.86 5.18
N SER A 107 -1.03 9.22 5.20
CA SER A 107 -1.49 10.50 5.72
C SER A 107 -2.28 10.36 7.02
N THR A 108 -2.59 11.51 7.62
CA THR A 108 -3.38 11.60 8.85
C THR A 108 -4.81 11.07 8.76
N GLY A 109 -5.29 10.70 7.56
CA GLY A 109 -6.51 9.90 7.38
C GLY A 109 -6.44 8.53 8.06
N ALA A 110 -5.24 7.99 8.31
CA ALA A 110 -5.04 6.71 9.00
C ALA A 110 -5.09 6.81 10.54
N VAL A 111 -5.17 8.01 11.13
CA VAL A 111 -5.00 8.20 12.59
C VAL A 111 -5.98 7.37 13.43
N ASN A 112 -7.24 7.24 13.02
CA ASN A 112 -8.21 6.47 13.82
C ASN A 112 -7.88 4.96 13.78
N VAL A 113 -7.47 4.45 12.62
CA VAL A 113 -7.01 3.06 12.47
C VAL A 113 -5.74 2.82 13.29
N LEU A 114 -4.76 3.71 13.20
CA LEU A 114 -3.53 3.63 14.00
C LEU A 114 -3.82 3.65 15.49
N ARG A 115 -4.67 4.57 15.96
CA ARG A 115 -5.03 4.65 17.37
C ARG A 115 -5.66 3.34 17.87
N GLU A 116 -6.60 2.77 17.11
CA GLU A 116 -7.23 1.49 17.45
C GLU A 116 -6.21 0.34 17.51
N LEU A 117 -5.22 0.29 16.62
CA LEU A 117 -4.14 -0.70 16.65
C LEU A 117 -3.18 -0.49 17.83
N LEU A 118 -2.73 0.75 18.03
CA LEU A 118 -1.77 1.12 19.06
C LEU A 118 -2.33 0.88 20.46
N GLU A 119 -3.61 1.21 20.70
CA GLU A 119 -4.29 0.99 21.98
C GLU A 119 -4.41 -0.51 22.32
N GLN A 120 -4.46 -1.38 21.30
CA GLN A 120 -4.43 -2.83 21.48
C GLN A 120 -3.02 -3.37 21.78
N GLY A 121 -1.97 -2.59 21.47
CA GLY A 121 -0.57 -2.97 21.70
C GLY A 121 0.15 -3.50 20.46
N TYR A 122 -0.35 -3.22 19.27
CA TYR A 122 0.37 -3.50 18.03
C TYR A 122 1.45 -2.44 17.79
N THR A 123 2.67 -2.87 17.50
CA THR A 123 3.67 -1.98 16.86
C THR A 123 3.34 -1.90 15.38
N VAL A 124 3.41 -0.71 14.78
CA VAL A 124 3.04 -0.50 13.39
C VAL A 124 4.21 0.11 12.61
N VAL A 125 4.51 -0.46 11.45
CA VAL A 125 5.36 0.17 10.43
C VAL A 125 4.54 0.50 9.19
N ALA A 126 4.62 1.74 8.72
CA ALA A 126 3.90 2.22 7.56
C ALA A 126 4.91 2.70 6.49
N PRO A 127 5.20 1.88 5.47
CA PRO A 127 6.18 2.21 4.45
C PRO A 127 5.67 3.28 3.47
N GLU A 128 6.56 4.20 3.12
CA GLU A 128 6.43 5.14 2.00
C GLU A 128 7.26 4.61 0.85
N TYR A 129 6.73 3.58 0.21
CA TYR A 129 7.37 2.81 -0.85
C TYR A 129 7.71 3.67 -2.08
N ARG A 130 8.50 3.12 -3.02
CA ARG A 130 8.79 3.82 -4.29
C ARG A 130 7.50 4.25 -4.98
N GLY A 131 7.41 5.52 -5.37
CA GLY A 131 6.20 6.11 -5.95
C GLY A 131 5.40 7.01 -5.01
N SER A 132 5.64 6.95 -3.69
CA SER A 132 4.92 7.78 -2.72
C SER A 132 5.16 9.28 -2.92
N THR A 133 4.13 10.08 -2.66
CA THR A 133 4.19 11.54 -2.77
C THR A 133 4.79 12.18 -1.53
N GLY A 134 5.28 13.43 -1.66
CA GLY A 134 5.91 14.15 -0.56
C GLY A 134 7.40 13.87 -0.36
N TYR A 135 8.00 13.04 -1.22
CA TYR A 135 9.44 12.72 -1.24
C TYR A 135 10.16 13.25 -2.49
N GLY A 136 9.46 14.02 -3.33
CA GLY A 136 9.99 14.64 -4.54
C GLY A 136 9.81 13.78 -5.80
N GLY A 137 10.01 14.40 -6.96
CA GLY A 137 9.73 13.77 -8.26
C GLY A 137 10.58 12.54 -8.58
N GLY A 138 11.75 12.39 -7.95
CA GLY A 138 12.58 11.19 -8.08
C GLY A 138 11.93 9.96 -7.45
N THR A 139 11.39 10.08 -6.24
CA THR A 139 10.63 9.00 -5.58
C THR A 139 9.31 8.76 -6.29
N TYR A 140 8.60 9.81 -6.69
CA TYR A 140 7.35 9.69 -7.44
C TYR A 140 7.52 8.85 -8.71
N ARG A 141 8.55 9.15 -9.51
CA ARG A 141 8.86 8.42 -10.76
C ARG A 141 9.58 7.08 -10.54
N ALA A 142 9.84 6.69 -9.29
CA ALA A 142 10.42 5.38 -8.97
C ALA A 142 9.37 4.27 -8.87
N ILE A 143 8.07 4.62 -8.97
CA ILE A 143 6.96 3.67 -8.90
C ILE A 143 7.17 2.47 -9.83
N ASP A 144 6.94 1.28 -9.30
CA ASP A 144 6.88 0.05 -10.10
C ASP A 144 5.65 -0.73 -9.65
N TYR A 145 4.49 -0.27 -10.12
CA TYR A 145 3.21 -0.60 -9.49
C TYR A 145 2.89 -2.09 -9.46
N GLY A 146 2.63 -2.68 -8.28
CA GLY A 146 2.47 -4.12 -8.10
C GLY A 146 3.74 -4.94 -8.38
N GLY A 147 4.90 -4.28 -8.46
CA GLY A 147 6.22 -4.86 -8.65
C GLY A 147 7.13 -4.55 -7.45
N LEU A 148 8.24 -3.84 -7.66
CA LEU A 148 9.25 -3.61 -6.61
C LEU A 148 8.79 -2.74 -5.42
N GLU A 149 7.65 -2.07 -5.50
CA GLU A 149 7.07 -1.40 -4.31
C GLU A 149 6.58 -2.41 -3.26
N ILE A 150 6.21 -3.63 -3.68
CA ILE A 150 5.83 -4.73 -2.79
C ILE A 150 7.05 -5.14 -1.95
N GLU A 151 8.22 -5.18 -2.59
CA GLU A 151 9.50 -5.48 -1.95
C GLU A 151 9.98 -4.35 -1.02
N ASP A 152 9.62 -3.08 -1.29
CA ASP A 152 9.87 -1.99 -0.33
C ASP A 152 9.03 -2.19 0.95
N THR A 153 7.77 -2.62 0.81
CA THR A 153 6.90 -2.95 1.95
C THR A 153 7.47 -4.13 2.75
N TYR A 154 7.94 -5.19 2.08
CA TYR A 154 8.61 -6.31 2.74
C TYR A 154 9.94 -5.89 3.41
N ALA A 155 10.73 -5.02 2.78
CA ALA A 155 11.95 -4.49 3.37
C ALA A 155 11.67 -3.67 4.65
N ALA A 156 10.54 -2.96 4.73
CA ALA A 156 10.13 -2.25 5.93
C ALA A 156 9.75 -3.20 7.08
N ARG A 157 9.14 -4.36 6.79
CA ARG A 157 8.93 -5.43 7.76
C ARG A 157 10.28 -5.92 8.32
N ASN A 158 11.20 -6.30 7.44
CA ASN A 158 12.49 -6.86 7.83
C ASN A 158 13.32 -5.85 8.63
N PHE A 159 13.31 -4.58 8.22
CA PHE A 159 13.94 -3.51 8.99
C PHE A 159 13.45 -3.46 10.44
N MET A 160 12.15 -3.62 10.67
CA MET A 160 11.60 -3.61 12.03
C MET A 160 12.12 -4.79 12.86
N LEU A 161 12.08 -6.00 12.31
CA LEU A 161 12.53 -7.20 13.03
C LEU A 161 14.05 -7.19 13.28
N GLU A 162 14.83 -6.63 12.37
CA GLU A 162 16.29 -6.53 12.51
C GLU A 162 16.74 -5.48 13.54
N ASN A 163 15.91 -4.47 13.82
CA ASN A 163 16.33 -3.29 14.61
C ASN A 163 15.56 -3.13 15.93
N TYR A 164 14.50 -3.89 16.17
CA TYR A 164 13.67 -3.80 17.36
C TYR A 164 13.51 -5.19 18.00
N ASP A 165 14.44 -5.54 18.90
CA ASP A 165 14.56 -6.86 19.55
C ASP A 165 13.30 -7.33 20.32
N PHE A 166 12.36 -6.41 20.62
CA PHE A 166 11.10 -6.74 21.29
C PHE A 166 9.99 -7.17 20.31
N LEU A 167 10.25 -7.22 19.01
CA LEU A 167 9.30 -7.69 18.00
C LEU A 167 9.46 -9.18 17.73
N ASP A 168 8.32 -9.86 17.62
CA ASP A 168 8.23 -11.28 17.39
C ASP A 168 8.02 -11.56 15.89
N ASP A 169 8.92 -12.31 15.26
CA ASP A 169 8.84 -12.67 13.85
C ASP A 169 7.68 -13.65 13.57
N ASP A 170 7.27 -14.43 14.57
CA ASP A 170 6.08 -15.30 14.56
C ASP A 170 4.77 -14.54 14.91
N ARG A 171 4.79 -13.21 15.01
CA ARG A 171 3.59 -12.36 15.18
C ARG A 171 3.61 -11.12 14.30
N VAL A 172 3.83 -11.33 13.02
CA VAL A 172 3.74 -10.28 11.99
C VAL A 172 2.45 -10.41 11.20
N GLY A 173 1.70 -9.32 11.08
CA GLY A 173 0.55 -9.22 10.18
C GLY A 173 0.69 -8.07 9.20
N ILE A 174 -0.06 -8.11 8.10
CA ILE A 174 -0.13 -7.02 7.12
C ILE A 174 -1.57 -6.59 6.88
N ILE A 175 -1.82 -5.29 6.89
CA ILE A 175 -3.16 -4.75 6.62
C ILE A 175 -3.08 -3.63 5.59
N GLY A 176 -4.08 -3.51 4.74
CA GLY A 176 -4.14 -2.37 3.83
C GLY A 176 -5.48 -2.22 3.13
N TRP A 177 -5.69 -1.01 2.59
CA TRP A 177 -6.88 -0.68 1.82
C TRP A 177 -6.51 -0.19 0.43
N SER A 178 -7.36 -0.47 -0.57
CA SER A 178 -7.13 -0.01 -1.95
C SER A 178 -5.80 -0.54 -2.47
N HIS A 179 -4.90 0.33 -2.88
CA HIS A 179 -3.53 -0.05 -3.22
C HIS A 179 -2.78 -0.74 -2.06
N GLY A 180 -2.98 -0.32 -0.81
CA GLY A 180 -2.42 -1.03 0.35
C GLY A 180 -2.98 -2.45 0.49
N GLY A 181 -4.22 -2.68 0.02
CA GLY A 181 -4.80 -4.02 -0.05
C GLY A 181 -4.15 -4.89 -1.12
N LEU A 182 -3.72 -4.30 -2.25
CA LEU A 182 -2.85 -4.98 -3.23
C LEU A 182 -1.52 -5.36 -2.58
N HIS A 183 -0.90 -4.44 -1.84
CA HIS A 183 0.34 -4.72 -1.10
C HIS A 183 0.16 -5.87 -0.11
N ALA A 184 -0.93 -5.88 0.66
CA ALA A 184 -1.23 -6.97 1.59
C ALA A 184 -1.33 -8.33 0.87
N LEU A 185 -2.09 -8.39 -0.23
CA LEU A 185 -2.27 -9.62 -1.02
C LEU A 185 -0.97 -10.09 -1.66
N MET A 186 -0.25 -9.20 -2.35
CA MET A 186 0.98 -9.57 -3.04
C MET A 186 2.10 -9.96 -2.06
N ASN A 187 2.19 -9.34 -0.89
CA ASN A 187 3.16 -9.75 0.14
C ASN A 187 2.89 -11.17 0.64
N ILE A 188 1.65 -11.54 0.95
CA ILE A 188 1.36 -12.93 1.39
C ILE A 188 1.46 -13.95 0.26
N PHE A 189 1.42 -13.53 -0.99
CA PHE A 189 1.62 -14.43 -2.13
C PHE A 189 3.10 -14.68 -2.42
N GLU A 190 3.97 -13.69 -2.22
CA GLU A 190 5.41 -13.84 -2.47
C GLU A 190 6.22 -14.24 -1.22
N HIS A 191 5.74 -13.83 -0.03
CA HIS A 191 6.43 -13.96 1.26
C HIS A 191 5.50 -14.51 2.35
N GLY A 192 4.60 -15.43 2.01
CA GLY A 192 3.54 -15.92 2.91
C GLY A 192 4.05 -16.46 4.27
N GLU A 193 5.17 -17.19 4.27
CA GLU A 193 5.79 -17.74 5.49
C GLU A 193 6.17 -16.66 6.53
N ASP A 194 6.34 -15.40 6.10
CA ASP A 194 6.74 -14.27 6.95
C ASP A 194 5.56 -13.50 7.56
N TYR A 195 4.31 -13.87 7.24
CA TYR A 195 3.09 -13.22 7.71
C TYR A 195 2.12 -14.24 8.31
N GLN A 196 1.62 -13.95 9.52
CA GLN A 196 0.68 -14.84 10.22
C GLN A 196 -0.79 -14.53 9.93
N VAL A 197 -1.07 -13.34 9.41
CA VAL A 197 -2.41 -12.90 9.05
C VAL A 197 -2.35 -11.68 8.13
N ALA A 198 -3.30 -11.58 7.21
CA ALA A 198 -3.48 -10.45 6.34
C ALA A 198 -4.92 -9.91 6.33
N TYR A 199 -5.04 -8.60 6.14
CA TYR A 199 -6.31 -7.94 5.84
C TYR A 199 -6.20 -7.11 4.56
N ALA A 200 -7.11 -7.35 3.62
CA ALA A 200 -7.22 -6.63 2.36
C ALA A 200 -8.61 -5.96 2.23
N GLY A 201 -8.67 -4.67 2.48
CA GLY A 201 -9.89 -3.87 2.36
C GLY A 201 -10.01 -3.18 1.00
N VAL A 202 -11.15 -3.31 0.32
CA VAL A 202 -11.40 -2.77 -1.03
C VAL A 202 -10.17 -2.86 -1.95
N PRO A 203 -9.50 -4.04 -2.03
CA PRO A 203 -8.17 -4.12 -2.60
C PRO A 203 -8.22 -3.92 -4.11
N VAL A 204 -7.25 -3.18 -4.66
CA VAL A 204 -6.97 -3.28 -6.09
C VAL A 204 -6.51 -4.70 -6.37
N SER A 205 -7.27 -5.46 -7.16
CA SER A 205 -7.05 -6.90 -7.29
C SER A 205 -6.91 -7.39 -8.73
N ASP A 206 -7.39 -6.64 -9.73
CA ASP A 206 -7.28 -7.04 -11.13
C ASP A 206 -7.01 -5.82 -12.02
N LEU A 207 -5.75 -5.58 -12.34
CA LEU A 207 -5.35 -4.41 -13.12
C LEU A 207 -5.83 -4.47 -14.58
N ILE A 208 -6.03 -5.66 -15.15
CA ILE A 208 -6.58 -5.78 -16.51
C ILE A 208 -8.02 -5.31 -16.51
N ALA A 209 -8.83 -5.85 -15.59
CA ALA A 209 -10.19 -5.42 -15.36
C ALA A 209 -10.25 -3.90 -15.11
N ARG A 210 -9.38 -3.39 -14.25
CA ARG A 210 -9.27 -1.97 -13.90
C ARG A 210 -9.03 -1.08 -15.11
N MET A 211 -8.09 -1.44 -15.97
CA MET A 211 -7.84 -0.69 -17.22
C MET A 211 -9.03 -0.76 -18.19
N GLY A 212 -9.91 -1.76 -18.06
CA GLY A 212 -11.12 -1.88 -18.85
C GLY A 212 -12.16 -0.79 -18.58
N TYR A 213 -12.24 -0.27 -17.35
CA TYR A 213 -13.29 0.69 -16.95
C TYR A 213 -12.80 2.06 -16.48
N LYS A 214 -11.49 2.23 -16.23
CA LYS A 214 -10.92 3.54 -15.85
C LYS A 214 -10.75 4.45 -17.07
N THR A 215 -10.63 5.76 -16.80
CA THR A 215 -10.50 6.80 -17.81
C THR A 215 -9.19 6.69 -18.59
N GLN A 216 -9.12 7.31 -19.78
CA GLN A 216 -7.90 7.31 -20.58
C GLN A 216 -6.70 7.89 -19.82
N GLY A 217 -6.84 9.03 -19.14
CA GLY A 217 -5.74 9.62 -18.38
C GLY A 217 -5.24 8.73 -17.23
N TYR A 218 -6.11 7.92 -16.62
CA TYR A 218 -5.68 6.92 -15.62
C TYR A 218 -4.88 5.79 -16.27
N ARG A 219 -5.30 5.33 -17.47
CA ARG A 219 -4.55 4.34 -18.23
C ARG A 219 -3.18 4.87 -18.65
N ASP A 220 -3.13 6.11 -19.14
CA ASP A 220 -1.90 6.77 -19.58
C ASP A 220 -0.89 6.88 -18.43
N MET A 221 -1.36 7.16 -17.21
CA MET A 221 -0.52 7.17 -16.01
C MET A 221 0.14 5.81 -15.75
N TYR A 222 -0.60 4.71 -15.86
CA TYR A 222 -0.06 3.37 -15.65
C TYR A 222 0.93 2.97 -16.74
N SER A 223 0.67 3.36 -17.99
CA SER A 223 1.52 3.06 -19.14
C SER A 223 2.69 4.03 -19.33
N ALA A 224 2.84 5.06 -18.49
CA ALA A 224 3.97 5.97 -18.56
C ALA A 224 5.30 5.22 -18.40
N ASP A 225 6.36 5.69 -19.10
CA ASP A 225 7.67 5.03 -19.16
C ASP A 225 8.31 4.77 -17.78
N TYR A 226 8.05 5.65 -16.82
CA TYR A 226 8.56 5.53 -15.45
C TYR A 226 7.72 4.61 -14.55
N HIS A 227 6.62 4.06 -15.06
CA HIS A 227 5.64 3.27 -14.32
C HIS A 227 5.63 1.81 -14.84
N ILE A 228 4.51 1.27 -15.35
CA ILE A 228 4.53 -0.09 -15.96
C ILE A 228 5.24 -0.01 -17.33
N GLY A 229 5.07 1.11 -18.05
CA GLY A 229 5.77 1.45 -19.29
C GLY A 229 5.06 1.05 -20.59
N LYS A 230 3.97 0.29 -20.49
CA LYS A 230 3.13 -0.13 -21.63
C LYS A 230 1.68 -0.21 -21.19
N THR A 231 0.75 -0.14 -22.13
CA THR A 231 -0.68 -0.35 -21.83
C THR A 231 -0.98 -1.82 -21.57
N ALA A 232 -2.09 -2.10 -20.88
CA ALA A 232 -2.56 -3.47 -20.65
C ALA A 232 -2.89 -4.24 -21.95
N TYR A 233 -3.07 -3.53 -23.07
CA TYR A 233 -3.24 -4.14 -24.39
C TYR A 233 -1.89 -4.58 -24.99
N GLU A 234 -0.85 -3.77 -24.80
CA GLU A 234 0.49 -4.04 -25.34
C GLU A 234 1.26 -5.08 -24.51
N ASP A 235 0.98 -5.18 -23.21
CA ASP A 235 1.68 -6.09 -22.30
C ASP A 235 0.77 -6.66 -21.21
N VAL A 236 -0.20 -7.48 -21.64
CA VAL A 236 -1.20 -8.08 -20.74
C VAL A 236 -0.55 -8.90 -19.61
N GLU A 237 0.57 -9.57 -19.90
CA GLU A 237 1.25 -10.44 -18.93
C GLU A 237 1.89 -9.64 -17.79
N GLU A 238 2.45 -8.45 -18.05
CA GLU A 238 2.92 -7.57 -16.97
C GLU A 238 1.77 -7.14 -16.06
N TYR A 239 0.59 -6.86 -16.61
CA TYR A 239 -0.59 -6.52 -15.80
C TYR A 239 -1.13 -7.72 -15.02
N ARG A 240 -1.10 -8.94 -15.58
CA ARG A 240 -1.43 -10.19 -14.84
C ARG A 240 -0.50 -10.41 -13.67
N ARG A 241 0.82 -10.35 -13.92
CA ARG A 241 1.84 -10.57 -12.89
C ARG A 241 1.68 -9.62 -11.69
N ARG A 242 1.16 -8.42 -11.93
CA ARG A 242 0.94 -7.36 -10.91
C ARG A 242 -0.46 -7.37 -10.29
N SER A 243 -1.31 -8.33 -10.65
CA SER A 243 -2.71 -8.42 -10.22
C SER A 243 -2.92 -9.60 -9.28
N PRO A 244 -3.37 -9.37 -8.03
CA PRO A 244 -3.69 -10.45 -7.10
C PRO A 244 -4.61 -11.54 -7.66
N SER A 245 -5.65 -11.18 -8.45
CA SER A 245 -6.61 -12.14 -9.02
C SER A 245 -5.98 -13.14 -10.01
N TRP A 246 -4.77 -12.87 -10.49
CA TRP A 246 -4.02 -13.71 -11.43
C TRP A 246 -2.85 -14.46 -10.76
N ASN A 247 -2.65 -14.31 -9.45
CA ASN A 247 -1.54 -14.91 -8.69
C ASN A 247 -2.04 -15.72 -7.48
N THR A 248 -3.31 -16.13 -7.47
CA THR A 248 -3.90 -16.89 -6.35
C THR A 248 -3.31 -18.29 -6.19
N ASP A 249 -2.57 -18.78 -7.18
CA ASP A 249 -1.82 -20.04 -7.13
C ASP A 249 -0.63 -19.99 -6.17
N LYS A 250 -0.11 -18.79 -5.87
CA LYS A 250 0.99 -18.58 -4.93
C LYS A 250 0.56 -18.47 -3.47
N TYR A 251 -0.74 -18.30 -3.24
CA TYR A 251 -1.29 -18.18 -1.90
C TYR A 251 -1.09 -19.50 -1.12
N ASP A 252 -0.46 -19.41 0.04
CA ASP A 252 -0.06 -20.55 0.88
C ASP A 252 -1.09 -20.93 1.96
N GLY A 253 -2.18 -20.17 2.06
CA GLY A 253 -3.21 -20.34 3.09
C GLY A 253 -3.03 -19.45 4.32
N THR A 254 -2.11 -18.48 4.29
CA THR A 254 -1.99 -17.43 5.31
C THR A 254 -3.35 -16.81 5.64
N PRO A 255 -3.83 -16.82 6.90
CA PRO A 255 -5.14 -16.30 7.27
C PRO A 255 -5.44 -14.92 6.66
N LEU A 256 -6.45 -14.84 5.79
CA LEU A 256 -6.75 -13.66 4.98
C LEU A 256 -8.20 -13.21 5.16
N LEU A 257 -8.42 -11.95 5.56
CA LEU A 257 -9.75 -11.35 5.55
C LEU A 257 -9.87 -10.30 4.44
N ILE A 258 -10.87 -10.46 3.58
CA ILE A 258 -11.17 -9.52 2.48
C ILE A 258 -12.49 -8.80 2.76
N HIS A 259 -12.48 -7.48 2.84
CA HIS A 259 -13.72 -6.69 2.85
C HIS A 259 -13.85 -5.87 1.57
N THR A 260 -15.04 -5.78 1.00
CA THR A 260 -15.34 -4.88 -0.12
C THR A 260 -16.77 -4.35 -0.03
N ASN A 261 -17.17 -3.46 -0.93
CA ASN A 261 -18.45 -2.76 -0.87
C ASN A 261 -19.04 -2.55 -2.27
N THR A 262 -20.34 -2.76 -2.45
CA THR A 262 -20.98 -2.73 -3.78
C THR A 262 -21.04 -1.34 -4.41
N ASN A 263 -21.06 -0.28 -3.61
CA ASN A 263 -21.08 1.11 -4.07
C ASN A 263 -19.70 1.79 -4.02
N ASP A 264 -18.62 1.01 -4.01
CA ASP A 264 -17.26 1.53 -4.12
C ASP A 264 -17.05 2.22 -5.48
N GLU A 265 -16.77 3.51 -5.42
CA GLU A 265 -16.61 4.39 -6.58
C GLU A 265 -15.18 4.41 -7.16
N ASP A 266 -14.19 3.82 -6.47
CA ASP A 266 -12.81 3.76 -6.94
C ASP A 266 -12.38 2.35 -7.36
N VAL A 267 -12.51 1.36 -6.49
CA VAL A 267 -12.23 -0.04 -6.80
C VAL A 267 -13.56 -0.73 -7.00
N ASN A 268 -13.93 -0.92 -8.26
CA ASN A 268 -15.20 -1.54 -8.56
C ASN A 268 -15.25 -2.95 -7.93
N VAL A 269 -16.35 -3.25 -7.23
CA VAL A 269 -16.55 -4.51 -6.51
C VAL A 269 -16.28 -5.75 -7.36
N PHE A 270 -16.54 -5.68 -8.68
CA PHE A 270 -16.29 -6.81 -9.57
C PHE A 270 -14.79 -7.20 -9.64
N GLU A 271 -13.84 -6.27 -9.41
CA GLU A 271 -12.42 -6.63 -9.32
C GLU A 271 -12.18 -7.59 -8.14
N VAL A 272 -12.82 -7.30 -7.00
CA VAL A 272 -12.69 -8.12 -5.78
C VAL A 272 -13.46 -9.43 -5.93
N GLU A 273 -14.63 -9.41 -6.57
CA GLU A 273 -15.37 -10.63 -6.91
C GLU A 273 -14.54 -11.57 -7.80
N ARG A 274 -13.76 -11.04 -8.76
CA ARG A 274 -12.84 -11.85 -9.58
C ARG A 274 -11.73 -12.49 -8.75
N LEU A 275 -11.19 -11.78 -7.76
CA LEU A 275 -10.20 -12.35 -6.82
C LEU A 275 -10.83 -13.50 -6.02
N ILE A 276 -12.02 -13.30 -5.47
CA ILE A 276 -12.74 -14.34 -4.71
C ILE A 276 -13.00 -15.56 -5.60
N GLN A 277 -13.50 -15.35 -6.83
CA GLN A 277 -13.72 -16.43 -7.79
C GLN A 277 -12.42 -17.18 -8.15
N ALA A 278 -11.29 -16.48 -8.26
CA ALA A 278 -9.99 -17.10 -8.53
C ALA A 278 -9.48 -17.93 -7.35
N LEU A 279 -9.72 -17.48 -6.10
CA LEU A 279 -9.43 -18.26 -4.89
C LEU A 279 -10.32 -19.51 -4.80
N GLU A 280 -11.62 -19.36 -5.05
CA GLU A 280 -12.59 -20.47 -5.07
C GLU A 280 -12.26 -21.50 -6.16
N ALA A 281 -11.96 -21.05 -7.39
CA ALA A 281 -11.61 -21.92 -8.50
C ALA A 281 -10.29 -22.69 -8.28
N GLY A 282 -9.38 -22.13 -7.49
CA GLY A 282 -8.14 -22.77 -7.07
C GLY A 282 -8.27 -23.73 -5.88
N ASP A 283 -9.47 -23.91 -5.31
CA ASP A 283 -9.70 -24.61 -4.03
C ASP A 283 -8.81 -24.07 -2.88
N GLN A 284 -8.53 -22.76 -2.92
CA GLN A 284 -7.72 -22.12 -1.90
C GLN A 284 -8.47 -22.08 -0.56
N ARG A 285 -7.72 -22.06 0.55
CA ARG A 285 -8.27 -22.08 1.92
C ARG A 285 -7.61 -21.01 2.79
N GLY A 286 -8.14 -20.80 3.99
CA GLY A 286 -7.59 -19.82 4.94
C GLY A 286 -8.03 -18.38 4.68
N TYR A 287 -8.92 -18.14 3.71
CA TYR A 287 -9.49 -16.80 3.49
C TYR A 287 -10.96 -16.72 3.91
N GLU A 288 -11.35 -15.54 4.38
CA GLU A 288 -12.72 -15.13 4.66
C GLU A 288 -13.01 -13.83 3.89
N TYR A 289 -14.27 -13.60 3.51
CA TYR A 289 -14.64 -12.34 2.86
C TYR A 289 -16.00 -11.81 3.27
N ARG A 290 -16.17 -10.50 3.10
CA ARG A 290 -17.45 -9.82 3.26
C ARG A 290 -17.64 -8.73 2.21
N ILE A 291 -18.74 -8.84 1.47
CA ILE A 291 -19.20 -7.81 0.53
C ILE A 291 -20.32 -7.01 1.21
N TYR A 292 -20.00 -5.80 1.65
CA TYR A 292 -20.98 -4.87 2.20
C TYR A 292 -21.87 -4.35 1.07
N GLN A 293 -23.17 -4.20 1.36
CA GLN A 293 -24.17 -3.76 0.39
C GLN A 293 -24.46 -2.28 0.62
N ASP A 294 -24.11 -1.45 -0.36
CA ASP A 294 -24.33 0.00 -0.40
C ASP A 294 -23.95 0.70 0.91
N ALA A 295 -22.82 0.30 1.52
CA ALA A 295 -22.41 0.88 2.77
C ALA A 295 -22.08 2.37 2.59
N PRO A 296 -22.52 3.25 3.51
CA PRO A 296 -22.21 4.67 3.42
C PRO A 296 -20.71 4.92 3.42
N GLY A 297 -20.24 5.78 2.53
CA GLY A 297 -18.83 6.13 2.39
C GLY A 297 -18.09 5.41 1.26
N GLY A 298 -18.75 4.51 0.52
CA GLY A 298 -18.21 3.93 -0.72
C GLY A 298 -16.84 3.28 -0.49
N HIS A 299 -15.83 3.74 -1.21
CA HIS A 299 -14.44 3.28 -1.12
C HIS A 299 -13.81 3.43 0.29
N SER A 300 -14.37 4.31 1.13
CA SER A 300 -13.86 4.57 2.48
C SER A 300 -14.78 4.04 3.58
N PHE A 301 -15.81 3.24 3.26
CA PHE A 301 -16.91 2.90 4.17
C PHE A 301 -16.47 2.46 5.58
N ASN A 302 -15.45 1.60 5.71
CA ASN A 302 -14.96 1.11 6.99
C ASN A 302 -13.81 1.91 7.59
N ARG A 303 -13.41 3.01 6.96
CA ARG A 303 -12.43 3.97 7.48
C ARG A 303 -13.08 5.26 8.03
N LEU A 304 -14.41 5.32 8.03
CA LEU A 304 -15.18 6.42 8.63
C LEU A 304 -15.37 6.23 10.15
N ASP A 305 -15.97 7.22 10.81
CA ASP A 305 -16.32 7.17 12.23
C ASP A 305 -17.76 6.74 12.50
N THR A 306 -18.47 6.26 11.48
CA THR A 306 -19.83 5.74 11.61
C THR A 306 -19.84 4.45 12.43
N ARG A 307 -21.01 4.10 12.97
CA ARG A 307 -21.20 2.84 13.69
C ARG A 307 -20.82 1.63 12.83
N LEU A 308 -21.32 1.58 11.59
CA LEU A 308 -21.01 0.51 10.64
C LEU A 308 -19.50 0.40 10.39
N ALA A 309 -18.81 1.54 10.24
CA ALA A 309 -17.38 1.55 10.00
C ALA A 309 -16.60 0.98 11.18
N ARG A 310 -16.97 1.38 12.40
CA ARG A 310 -16.37 0.85 13.64
C ARG A 310 -16.66 -0.64 13.84
N GLU A 311 -17.87 -1.09 13.55
CA GLU A 311 -18.24 -2.51 13.58
C GLU A 311 -17.41 -3.31 12.55
N SER A 312 -17.27 -2.79 11.32
CA SER A 312 -16.42 -3.39 10.29
C SER A 312 -14.94 -3.46 10.71
N ARG A 313 -14.39 -2.41 11.34
CA ARG A 313 -13.01 -2.46 11.84
C ARG A 313 -12.85 -3.42 13.02
N LEU A 314 -13.84 -3.50 13.90
CA LEU A 314 -13.82 -4.47 15.00
C LEU A 314 -13.78 -5.91 14.48
N GLU A 315 -14.47 -6.22 13.37
CA GLU A 315 -14.35 -7.52 12.69
C GLU A 315 -12.90 -7.78 12.24
N ILE A 316 -12.22 -6.78 11.69
CA ILE A 316 -10.79 -6.88 11.33
C ILE A 316 -9.96 -7.18 12.58
N TRP A 317 -10.09 -6.38 13.64
CA TRP A 317 -9.27 -6.54 14.85
C TRP A 317 -9.47 -7.89 15.53
N ARG A 318 -10.70 -8.40 15.55
CA ARG A 318 -11.02 -9.74 16.06
C ARG A 318 -10.48 -10.85 15.19
N PHE A 319 -10.38 -10.64 13.87
CA PHE A 319 -9.73 -11.58 12.96
C PHE A 319 -8.22 -11.63 13.17
N LEU A 320 -7.54 -10.49 13.36
CA LEU A 320 -6.10 -10.44 13.58
C LEU A 320 -5.66 -11.00 14.95
N ALA A 321 -6.44 -10.73 16.00
CA ALA A 321 -6.01 -10.94 17.38
C ALA A 321 -5.63 -12.39 17.74
N PRO A 322 -6.30 -13.45 17.27
CA PRO A 322 -5.89 -14.83 17.55
C PRO A 322 -4.50 -15.19 17.00
N HIS A 323 -4.12 -14.60 15.86
CA HIS A 323 -2.85 -14.87 15.18
C HIS A 323 -1.71 -14.03 15.78
N LEU A 324 -2.01 -12.78 16.16
CA LEU A 324 -1.00 -11.82 16.58
C LEU A 324 -0.95 -11.56 18.09
N ARG A 325 -1.93 -12.03 18.86
CA ARG A 325 -1.92 -12.02 20.34
C ARG A 325 -1.44 -10.68 20.93
N PRO A 326 -2.10 -9.55 20.63
CA PRO A 326 -1.70 -8.24 21.15
C PRO A 326 -1.93 -8.13 22.66
N ALA A 327 -1.30 -7.17 23.32
CA ALA A 327 -1.36 -7.00 24.77
C ALA A 327 -2.78 -6.69 25.32
N ARG A 328 -3.62 -6.02 24.52
CA ARG A 328 -4.98 -5.59 24.88
C ARG A 328 -5.93 -5.82 23.70
N PRO A 329 -6.25 -7.09 23.34
CA PRO A 329 -7.05 -7.37 22.14
C PRO A 329 -8.42 -6.69 22.21
N ALA A 330 -8.93 -6.23 21.07
CA ALA A 330 -10.28 -5.69 20.99
C ALA A 330 -11.33 -6.74 21.39
N GLY A 331 -12.21 -6.39 22.33
CA GLY A 331 -13.26 -7.25 22.88
C GLY A 331 -14.47 -7.46 22.00
#